data_AF-U5QHL0-F1
#
_entry.id   AF-U5QHL0-F1
#
_cell.length_a   1.000
_cell.length_b   1.000
_cell.length_c   1.000
_cell.angle_alpha   90.00
_cell.angle_beta   90.00
_cell.angle_gamma   90.00
#
_symmetry.space_group_name_H-M   'P 1'
#
loop_
_entity.id
_entity.type
_entity.pdbx_description
1 polymer ?
#
loop_
_entity_poly.entity_id
_entity_poly.type
_entity_poly.pdbx_seq_one_letter_code
_entity_poly.pdbx_strand_id
1 'polypeptide(L)'
;MATAPPTPDPWALYLPGWPLATYRECAVHIAQLAIQAQVVLRSNPHFDSHLDQVECLTFDSPRTAADRRQLAVILEYYLQRYYETPDTRGDTARLVRGDQVYSVKAGARLLPVLDK
;
A
#
# COMPACT_ATOMS: atom_id res chain seq x y z
N MET A 1 -4.55 29.93 -19.21
CA MET A 1 -3.97 29.11 -18.12
C MET A 1 -4.60 27.75 -18.17
N ALA A 2 -3.87 26.71 -18.58
CA ALA A 2 -4.37 25.35 -18.51
C ALA A 2 -4.25 24.87 -17.06
N THR A 3 -5.38 24.62 -16.39
CA THR A 3 -5.41 23.86 -15.14
C THR A 3 -4.84 22.47 -15.45
N ALA A 4 -3.74 22.11 -14.80
CA ALA A 4 -3.25 20.74 -14.82
C ALA A 4 -4.42 19.81 -14.41
N PRO A 5 -4.61 18.66 -15.06
CA PRO A 5 -5.62 17.71 -14.64
C PRO A 5 -5.40 17.36 -13.16
N PRO A 6 -6.47 17.14 -12.37
CA PRO A 6 -6.31 16.70 -11.00
C PRO A 6 -5.43 15.44 -11.01
N THR A 7 -4.33 15.48 -10.25
CA THR A 7 -3.52 14.29 -10.04
C THR A 7 -4.45 13.23 -9.45
N PRO A 8 -4.59 12.05 -10.07
CA PRO A 8 -5.49 11.04 -9.54
C PRO A 8 -5.09 10.73 -8.09
N ASP A 9 -6.10 10.58 -7.22
CA ASP A 9 -5.85 10.30 -5.81
C ASP A 9 -4.94 9.07 -5.69
N PRO A 10 -3.83 9.18 -4.93
CA PRO A 10 -2.93 8.07 -4.73
C PRO A 10 -3.63 6.97 -3.95
N TRP A 11 -3.20 5.74 -4.19
CA TRP A 11 -3.58 4.61 -3.36
C TRP A 11 -2.83 4.68 -2.03
N ALA A 12 -3.47 4.28 -0.95
CA ALA A 12 -2.87 4.11 0.36
C ALA A 12 -3.10 2.67 0.86
N LEU A 13 -2.00 1.95 1.11
CA LEU A 13 -1.99 0.59 1.64
C LEU A 13 -1.67 0.63 3.13
N TYR A 14 -2.62 0.17 3.94
CA TYR A 14 -2.51 0.03 5.39
C TYR A 14 -2.30 -1.44 5.75
N LEU A 15 -1.16 -1.71 6.37
CA LEU A 15 -0.77 -3.00 6.95
C LEU A 15 -0.39 -2.76 8.43
N PRO A 16 -1.37 -2.71 9.35
CA PRO A 16 -1.11 -2.42 10.75
C PRO A 16 -0.23 -3.49 11.40
N GLY A 17 0.79 -3.07 12.16
CA GLY A 17 1.72 -3.99 12.82
C GLY A 17 2.73 -4.65 11.86
N TRP A 18 2.85 -4.16 10.62
CA TRP A 18 3.86 -4.61 9.68
C TRP A 18 5.17 -3.79 9.73
N PRO A 19 6.35 -4.43 9.85
CA PRO A 19 7.60 -3.73 10.06
C PRO A 19 7.94 -2.69 8.99
N LEU A 20 8.47 -1.53 9.42
CA LEU A 20 8.98 -0.47 8.53
C LEU A 20 9.92 -0.98 7.42
N ALA A 21 10.78 -1.95 7.73
CA ALA A 21 11.69 -2.51 6.74
C ALA A 21 10.93 -3.14 5.55
N THR A 22 9.81 -3.83 5.83
CA THR A 22 9.02 -4.49 4.79
C THR A 22 8.17 -3.49 4.00
N TYR A 23 7.68 -2.42 4.64
CA TYR A 23 7.09 -1.28 3.94
C TYR A 23 8.06 -0.63 2.94
N ARG A 24 9.32 -0.43 3.34
CA ARG A 24 10.36 0.11 2.46
C ARG A 24 10.66 -0.81 1.29
N GLU A 25 10.77 -2.11 1.55
CA GLU A 25 10.97 -3.13 0.52
C GLU A 25 9.83 -3.10 -0.51
N CYS A 26 8.58 -3.05 -0.04
CA CYS A 26 7.41 -2.95 -0.89
C CYS A 26 7.44 -1.67 -1.75
N ALA A 27 7.74 -0.52 -1.15
CA ALA A 27 7.86 0.75 -1.87
C ALA A 27 8.90 0.68 -3.00
N VAL A 28 10.04 0.04 -2.76
CA VAL A 28 11.10 -0.14 -3.78
C VAL A 28 10.61 -1.00 -4.94
N HIS A 29 9.93 -2.12 -4.68
CA HIS A 29 9.39 -2.95 -5.75
C HIS A 29 8.30 -2.24 -6.57
N ILE A 30 7.46 -1.41 -5.93
CA ILE A 30 6.50 -0.57 -6.67
C ILE A 30 7.25 0.47 -7.53
N ALA A 31 8.30 1.10 -6.99
CA ALA A 31 9.09 2.09 -7.72
C ALA A 31 9.81 1.52 -8.96
N GLN A 32 10.14 0.22 -8.96
CA GLN A 32 10.68 -0.46 -10.14
C GLN A 32 9.71 -0.47 -11.34
N LEU A 33 8.41 -0.29 -11.10
CA LEU A 33 7.39 -0.13 -12.16
C LEU A 33 7.28 1.33 -12.65
N ALA A 34 8.22 2.20 -12.27
CA ALA A 34 8.15 3.66 -12.49
C ALA A 34 6.89 4.32 -11.87
N ILE A 35 6.33 3.71 -10.83
CA ILE A 35 5.23 4.25 -10.02
C ILE A 35 5.83 4.95 -8.79
N GLN A 36 5.44 6.20 -8.52
CA GLN A 36 5.88 6.86 -7.30
C GLN A 36 5.28 6.16 -6.09
N ALA A 37 6.12 5.82 -5.11
CA ALA A 37 5.69 5.17 -3.87
C ALA A 37 6.44 5.78 -2.68
N GLN A 38 5.73 6.00 -1.58
CA GLN A 38 6.26 6.64 -0.38
C GLN A 38 5.70 5.97 0.88
N VAL A 39 6.59 5.70 1.84
CA VAL A 39 6.20 5.29 3.19
C VAL A 39 5.82 6.53 3.99
N VAL A 40 4.59 6.57 4.50
CA VAL A 40 4.10 7.63 5.37
C VAL A 40 4.33 7.20 6.82
N LEU A 41 5.07 8.01 7.57
CA LEU A 41 5.31 7.76 8.99
C LEU A 41 4.23 8.43 9.83
N ARG A 42 3.82 7.77 10.91
CA ARG A 42 2.90 8.36 11.89
C ARG A 42 3.55 9.56 12.55
N SER A 43 2.81 10.64 12.62
CA SER A 43 3.14 11.82 13.41
C SER A 43 2.63 11.66 14.85
N ASN A 44 3.07 10.62 15.56
CA ASN A 44 2.82 10.49 17.00
C ASN A 44 4.01 11.10 17.77
N PRO A 45 3.78 12.08 18.68
CA PRO A 45 4.85 12.63 19.52
C PRO A 45 5.45 11.62 20.51
N HIS A 46 4.86 10.44 20.67
CA HIS A 46 5.36 9.39 21.55
C HIS A 46 5.88 8.20 20.73
N PHE A 47 7.19 7.96 20.83
CA PHE A 47 7.84 6.80 20.24
C PHE A 47 7.48 5.55 21.05
N ASP A 48 6.72 4.65 20.44
CA ASP A 48 6.44 3.33 20.99
C ASP A 48 7.07 2.29 20.06
N SER A 49 8.07 1.57 20.57
CA SER A 49 8.76 0.51 19.82
C SER A 49 7.86 -0.68 19.48
N HIS A 50 6.70 -0.78 20.11
CA HIS A 50 5.67 -1.79 19.84
C HIS A 50 4.58 -1.29 18.89
N LEU A 51 4.57 -0.01 18.50
CA LEU A 51 3.68 0.51 17.47
C LEU A 51 4.48 0.73 16.19
N ASP A 52 3.92 0.31 15.06
CA ASP A 52 4.55 0.65 13.79
C ASP A 52 4.58 2.15 13.62
N GLN A 53 5.80 2.66 13.42
CA GLN A 53 6.07 4.05 13.05
C GLN A 53 5.48 4.39 11.68
N VAL A 54 4.98 3.39 10.95
CA VAL A 54 4.35 3.54 9.64
C VAL A 54 2.84 3.71 9.78
N GLU A 55 2.32 4.71 9.09
CA GLU A 55 0.89 4.90 8.91
C GLU A 55 0.38 4.06 7.73
N CYS A 56 0.99 4.25 6.56
CA CYS A 56 0.67 3.52 5.34
C CYS A 56 1.79 3.62 4.29
N LEU A 57 1.65 2.87 3.19
CA LEU A 57 2.37 3.06 1.94
C LEU A 57 1.46 3.76 0.93
N THR A 58 1.84 4.94 0.47
CA THR A 58 1.13 5.62 -0.61
C THR A 58 1.80 5.37 -1.95
N PHE A 59 1.02 5.19 -3.02
CA PHE A 59 1.57 5.08 -4.37
C PHE A 59 0.61 5.60 -5.44
N ASP A 60 1.17 6.09 -6.54
CA ASP A 60 0.41 6.62 -7.68
C ASP A 60 -0.37 5.51 -8.40
N SER A 61 -1.44 5.90 -9.09
CA SER A 61 -2.14 4.98 -9.97
C SER A 61 -1.22 4.53 -11.14
N PRO A 62 -1.07 3.23 -11.38
CA PRO A 62 -0.32 2.70 -12.53
C PRO A 62 -0.89 3.21 -13.85
N ARG A 63 0.00 3.60 -14.78
CA ARG A 63 -0.37 4.21 -16.06
C ARG A 63 -0.80 3.19 -17.10
N THR A 64 -0.21 2.00 -17.09
CA THR A 64 -0.51 0.95 -18.08
C THR A 64 -1.20 -0.25 -17.44
N ALA A 65 -1.88 -1.05 -18.27
CA ALA A 65 -2.47 -2.31 -17.82
C ALA A 65 -1.40 -3.34 -17.43
N ALA A 66 -0.19 -3.27 -17.99
CA ALA A 66 0.92 -4.13 -17.62
C ALA A 66 1.40 -3.79 -16.19
N ASP A 67 1.62 -2.50 -15.91
CA ASP A 67 2.01 -2.03 -14.58
C ASP A 67 0.93 -2.38 -13.54
N ARG A 68 -0.36 -2.25 -13.88
CA ARG A 68 -1.46 -2.69 -13.01
C ARG A 68 -1.37 -4.15 -12.61
N ARG A 69 -1.10 -5.04 -13.58
CA ARG A 69 -0.96 -6.49 -13.32
C ARG A 69 0.27 -6.78 -12.47
N GLN A 70 1.41 -6.15 -12.77
CA GLN A 70 2.64 -6.34 -11.99
C GLN A 70 2.50 -5.79 -10.57
N LEU A 71 1.87 -4.63 -10.42
CA LEU A 71 1.53 -4.05 -9.12
C LEU A 71 0.62 -4.97 -8.32
N ALA A 72 -0.42 -5.54 -8.94
CA ALA A 72 -1.28 -6.52 -8.28
C ALA A 72 -0.47 -7.69 -7.72
N VAL A 73 0.44 -8.27 -8.52
CA VAL A 73 1.31 -9.38 -8.09
C VAL A 73 2.21 -8.99 -6.91
N ILE A 74 2.83 -7.81 -6.96
CA ILE A 74 3.67 -7.30 -5.87
C ILE A 74 2.85 -7.16 -4.58
N LEU A 75 1.69 -6.51 -4.67
CA LEU A 75 0.84 -6.28 -3.51
C LEU A 75 0.26 -7.59 -2.95
N GLU A 76 -0.12 -8.53 -3.82
CA GLU A 76 -0.59 -9.88 -3.43
C GLU A 76 0.49 -10.66 -2.67
N TYR A 77 1.74 -10.61 -3.13
CA TYR A 77 2.89 -11.20 -2.44
C TYR A 77 3.07 -10.62 -1.03
N TYR A 78 3.02 -9.30 -0.89
CA TYR A 78 3.20 -8.65 0.40
C TYR A 78 2.01 -8.84 1.34
N LEU A 79 0.78 -8.92 0.83
CA LEU A 79 -0.39 -9.29 1.62
C LEU A 79 -0.27 -10.71 2.15
N GLN A 80 0.18 -11.66 1.33
CA GLN A 80 0.40 -13.04 1.80
C GLN A 80 1.40 -13.05 2.97
N ARG A 81 2.53 -12.38 2.80
CA ARG A 81 3.57 -12.29 3.84
C ARG A 81 3.10 -11.57 5.10
N TYR A 82 2.26 -10.53 4.95
CA TYR A 82 1.64 -9.84 6.08
C TYR A 82 0.85 -10.83 6.94
N TYR A 83 -0.07 -11.60 6.34
CA TYR A 83 -0.90 -12.54 7.07
C TYR A 83 -0.19 -13.79 7.60
N GLU A 84 1.00 -14.12 7.08
CA GLU A 84 1.87 -15.16 7.65
C GLU A 84 2.66 -14.68 8.86
N THR A 85 2.71 -13.35 9.11
CA THR A 85 3.47 -12.78 10.22
C THR A 85 2.64 -12.87 11.52
N PRO A 86 3.15 -13.57 12.56
CA PRO A 86 2.37 -13.92 13.76
C PRO A 86 1.95 -12.74 14.65
N ASP A 87 2.53 -11.54 14.44
CA ASP A 87 2.23 -10.32 15.21
C ASP A 87 1.33 -9.34 14.43
N THR A 88 0.72 -9.78 13.33
CA THR A 88 -0.37 -9.00 12.73
C THR A 88 -1.57 -9.12 13.66
N ARG A 89 -1.90 -8.03 14.35
CA ARG A 89 -2.78 -7.97 15.54
C ARG A 89 -4.25 -8.29 15.29
N GLY A 90 -4.58 -9.12 14.30
CA GLY A 90 -5.94 -9.37 13.84
C GLY A 90 -6.52 -8.22 13.01
N ASP A 91 -5.72 -7.17 12.76
CA ASP A 91 -6.13 -6.07 11.91
C ASP A 91 -6.16 -6.50 10.44
N THR A 92 -7.20 -6.05 9.74
CA THR A 92 -7.35 -6.36 8.31
C THR A 92 -6.58 -5.34 7.49
N ALA A 93 -5.77 -5.82 6.54
CA ALA A 93 -5.11 -4.98 5.57
C ALA A 93 -6.14 -4.21 4.75
N ARG A 94 -5.86 -2.94 4.44
CA ARG A 94 -6.77 -2.08 3.69
C ARG A 94 -6.05 -1.36 2.58
N LEU A 95 -6.70 -1.30 1.43
CA LEU A 95 -6.31 -0.44 0.33
C LEU A 95 -7.33 0.69 0.22
N VAL A 96 -6.88 1.93 0.13
CA VAL A 96 -7.74 3.13 0.15
C VAL A 96 -7.40 4.01 -1.05
N ARG A 97 -8.42 4.61 -1.68
CA ARG A 97 -8.27 5.61 -2.74
C ARG A 97 -9.40 6.63 -2.66
N GLY A 98 -9.06 7.89 -2.40
CA GLY A 98 -10.07 8.90 -2.06
C GLY A 98 -10.93 8.40 -0.89
N ASP A 99 -12.26 8.42 -1.06
CA ASP A 99 -13.23 7.93 -0.07
C ASP A 99 -13.48 6.41 -0.11
N GLN A 100 -12.87 5.70 -1.07
CA GLN A 100 -13.09 4.27 -1.24
C GLN A 100 -12.13 3.45 -0.37
N VAL A 101 -12.69 2.53 0.42
CA VAL A 101 -11.92 1.62 1.29
C VAL A 101 -12.17 0.18 0.88
N TYR A 102 -11.09 -0.56 0.66
CA TYR A 102 -11.08 -1.96 0.25
C TYR A 102 -10.36 -2.80 1.31
N SER A 103 -11.12 -3.58 2.07
CA SER A 103 -10.53 -4.60 2.96
C SER A 103 -9.97 -5.74 2.13
N VAL A 104 -8.69 -6.03 2.30
CA VAL A 104 -7.96 -7.05 1.52
C VAL A 104 -7.47 -8.15 2.46
N LYS A 105 -7.61 -9.41 2.04
CA LYS A 105 -7.25 -10.59 2.83
C LYS A 105 -6.12 -11.36 2.15
N ALA A 106 -5.50 -12.29 2.88
CA ALA A 106 -4.57 -13.25 2.30
C ALA A 106 -5.21 -13.96 1.09
N GLY A 107 -4.45 -14.12 0.01
CA GLY A 107 -4.91 -14.75 -1.24
C GLY A 107 -5.95 -13.94 -2.05
N ALA A 108 -6.29 -12.71 -1.66
CA ALA A 108 -7.18 -11.86 -2.44
C ALA A 108 -6.51 -11.43 -3.76
N ARG A 109 -7.23 -11.54 -4.87
CA ARG A 109 -6.77 -10.98 -6.15
C ARG A 109 -7.02 -9.48 -6.18
N LEU A 110 -5.97 -8.69 -6.37
CA LEU A 110 -6.03 -7.23 -6.28
C LEU A 110 -6.25 -6.53 -7.62
N LEU A 111 -6.04 -7.21 -8.75
CA LEU A 111 -6.26 -6.62 -10.06
C LEU A 111 -7.67 -6.00 -10.22
N PRO A 112 -8.78 -6.65 -9.80
CA PRO A 112 -10.12 -6.05 -9.89
C PRO A 112 -10.33 -4.83 -8.99
N VAL A 113 -9.51 -4.67 -7.95
CA VAL A 113 -9.55 -3.51 -7.05
C VAL A 113 -8.80 -2.35 -7.70
N LEU A 114 -7.64 -2.63 -8.29
CA LEU A 114 -6.78 -1.62 -8.96
C LEU A 114 -7.34 -1.11 -10.30
N ASP A 115 -8.32 -1.81 -10.88
CA ASP A 115 -9.05 -1.37 -12.08
C ASP A 115 -10.21 -0.40 -11.77
N LYS A 116 -10.50 -0.11 -10.48
CA LYS A 116 -11.49 0.87 -10.04
C LYS A 116 -10.87 2.26 -9.89
#